data_AF-A0A2V4N7E3-F1
#
_entry.id   AF-A0A2V4N7E3-F1
#
_cell.length_a   1.000
_cell.length_b   1.000
_cell.length_c   1.000
_cell.angle_alpha   90.00
_cell.angle_beta   90.00
_cell.angle_gamma   90.00
#
_symmetry.space_group_name_H-M   'P 1'
#
loop_
_entity.id
_entity.type
_entity.pdbx_description
1 polymer ?
#
loop_
_entity_poly.entity_id
_entity_poly.type
_entity_poly.pdbx_seq_one_letter_code
_entity_poly.pdbx_strand_id
1 'polypeptide(L)' 'MGLYKTELIKRQGPWRTLTDVEIATAEYVDWFNSTRLHSELGHTPPAEYEAKYYNQQPKPQVTATI' A
#
# COMPACT_ATOMS: atom_id res chain seq x y z
N MET A 1 1.48 8.20 -16.10
CA MET A 1 2.45 7.20 -15.56
C MET A 1 2.17 7.04 -14.08
N GLY A 2 2.02 5.80 -13.57
CA GLY A 2 1.64 5.56 -12.17
C GLY A 2 2.77 5.77 -11.17
N LEU A 3 2.42 6.07 -9.91
CA LEU A 3 3.34 6.38 -8.80
C LEU A 3 4.42 5.31 -8.61
N TYR A 4 4.03 4.04 -8.56
CA TYR A 4 4.95 2.90 -8.45
C TYR A 4 6.07 2.92 -9.51
N LYS A 5 5.73 3.17 -10.78
CA LYS A 5 6.73 3.19 -11.86
C LYS A 5 7.69 4.37 -11.74
N THR A 6 7.23 5.50 -11.21
CA THR A 6 8.03 6.72 -11.07
C THR A 6 8.90 6.69 -9.80
N GLU A 7 8.32 6.32 -8.66
CA GLU A 7 8.96 6.40 -7.34
C GLU A 7 9.86 5.19 -7.03
N LEU A 8 9.50 4.00 -7.52
CA LEU A 8 10.27 2.78 -7.31
C LEU A 8 11.13 2.49 -8.55
N ILE A 9 10.49 2.10 -9.65
CA ILE A 9 11.18 1.48 -10.80
C ILE A 9 12.19 2.41 -11.45
N LYS A 10 11.81 3.68 -11.71
CA LYS A 10 12.71 4.66 -12.33
C LYS A 10 13.74 5.24 -11.35
N ARG A 11 13.36 5.41 -10.08
CA ARG A 11 14.22 6.09 -9.09
C ARG A 11 15.33 5.19 -8.55
N GLN A 12 15.05 3.90 -8.35
CA GLN A 12 15.97 2.96 -7.73
C GLN A 12 16.66 2.03 -8.75
N GLY A 13 16.30 2.12 -10.03
CA GLY A 13 17.01 1.41 -11.09
C GLY A 13 18.44 1.91 -11.28
N PRO A 14 19.29 1.17 -12.03
CA PRO A 14 18.96 -0.01 -12.82
C PRO A 14 18.87 -1.31 -12.00
N TRP A 15 17.91 -2.16 -12.34
CA TRP A 15 17.65 -3.45 -11.68
C TRP A 15 18.42 -4.58 -12.38
N ARG A 16 19.03 -5.48 -11.61
CA ARG A 16 19.86 -6.56 -12.14
C ARG A 16 19.10 -7.88 -12.25
N THR A 17 18.22 -8.16 -11.30
CA THR A 17 17.42 -9.38 -11.26
C THR A 17 15.96 -9.10 -10.96
N LEU A 18 15.08 -10.07 -11.24
CA LEU A 18 13.68 -10.00 -10.85
C LEU A 18 13.52 -9.96 -9.33
N THR A 19 14.34 -10.73 -8.60
CA THR A 19 14.32 -10.79 -7.14
C THR A 19 14.59 -9.43 -6.49
N ASP A 20 15.50 -8.63 -7.05
CA ASP A 20 15.76 -7.27 -6.56
C ASP A 20 14.49 -6.39 -6.66
N VAL A 21 13.74 -6.55 -7.75
CA VAL A 21 12.49 -5.81 -7.98
C VAL A 21 11.40 -6.31 -7.03
N GLU A 22 11.30 -7.62 -6.78
CA GLU A 22 10.32 -8.21 -5.86
C GLU A 22 10.53 -7.71 -4.42
N ILE A 23 11.78 -7.73 -3.93
CA ILE A 23 12.13 -7.21 -2.60
C ILE A 23 11.80 -5.72 -2.51
N ALA A 24 12.26 -4.93 -3.48
CA ALA A 24 12.00 -3.49 -3.47
C ALA A 24 10.51 -3.16 -3.60
N THR A 25 9.73 -4.02 -4.27
CA THR A 25 8.26 -3.89 -4.34
C THR A 25 7.62 -4.16 -2.98
N ALA A 26 8.05 -5.19 -2.27
CA ALA A 26 7.55 -5.49 -0.93
C ALA A 26 7.82 -4.33 0.03
N GLU A 27 9.05 -3.80 0.02
CA GLU A 27 9.43 -2.62 0.81
C GLU A 27 8.62 -1.37 0.42
N TYR A 28 8.41 -1.15 -0.89
CA TYR A 28 7.60 -0.03 -1.37
C TYR A 28 6.16 -0.13 -0.88
N VAL A 29 5.55 -1.33 -0.94
CA VAL A 29 4.18 -1.55 -0.48
C VAL A 29 4.06 -1.36 1.03
N ASP A 30 5.01 -1.88 1.81
CA ASP A 30 5.03 -1.67 3.25
C ASP A 30 5.10 -0.19 3.59
N TRP A 31 6.07 0.54 3.02
CA TRP A 31 6.20 1.99 3.22
C TRP A 31 4.95 2.76 2.76
N PHE A 32 4.39 2.40 1.61
CA PHE A 32 3.22 3.07 1.06
C PHE A 32 2.00 2.91 1.99
N ASN A 33 1.82 1.74 2.58
CA ASN A 33 0.66 1.45 3.42
C ASN A 33 0.84 1.93 4.87
N SER A 34 2.06 1.85 5.42
CA SER A 34 2.33 2.12 6.83
C SER A 34 2.77 3.54 7.12
N THR A 35 3.46 4.19 6.19
CA THR A 35 4.19 5.44 6.46
C THR A 35 3.80 6.59 5.52
N ARG A 36 3.44 6.30 4.27
CA ARG A 36 3.16 7.35 3.28
C ARG A 36 1.89 8.11 3.63
N LEU A 37 2.05 9.40 3.93
CA LEU A 37 0.92 10.28 4.20
C LEU A 37 0.22 10.64 2.88
N HIS A 38 -1.08 10.37 2.82
CA HIS A 38 -1.90 10.69 1.66
C HIS A 38 -2.76 11.93 1.95
N SER A 39 -2.59 13.01 1.19
CA SER A 39 -3.35 14.25 1.38
C SER A 39 -4.87 14.03 1.22
N GLU A 40 -5.28 13.22 0.25
CA GLU A 40 -6.69 12.85 0.06
C GLU A 40 -7.28 12.05 1.23
N LEU A 41 -6.44 11.34 2.01
CA LEU A 41 -6.86 10.61 3.22
C LEU A 41 -6.70 11.46 4.49
N GLY A 42 -6.55 12.78 4.35
CA GLY A 42 -6.36 13.69 5.49
C GLY A 42 -5.00 13.52 6.16
N HIS A 43 -3.94 13.28 5.37
CA HIS A 43 -2.58 13.05 5.87
C HIS A 43 -2.47 11.87 6.85
N THR A 44 -3.23 10.81 6.60
CA THR A 44 -3.16 9.56 7.35
C THR A 44 -2.60 8.46 6.43
N PRO A 45 -1.80 7.50 6.94
CA PRO A 45 -1.40 6.33 6.17
C PRO A 45 -2.61 5.50 5.71
N PRO A 46 -2.56 4.87 4.52
CA PRO A 46 -3.65 4.04 4.01
C PRO A 46 -4.11 2.96 5.00
N ALA A 47 -3.19 2.23 5.63
CA ALA A 47 -3.55 1.16 6.55
C ALA A 47 -4.31 1.66 7.79
N GLU A 48 -3.94 2.85 8.30
CA GLU A 48 -4.66 3.48 9.41
C GLU A 48 -6.04 3.97 8.99
N TYR A 49 -6.16 4.52 7.79
CA TYR A 49 -7.44 4.96 7.23
C TYR A 49 -8.40 3.78 7.08
N GLU A 50 -7.93 2.66 6.50
CA GLU A 50 -8.71 1.43 6.38
C GLU A 50 -9.11 0.86 7.74
N ALA A 51 -8.18 0.81 8.70
CA ALA A 51 -8.47 0.34 10.05
C ALA A 51 -9.57 1.16 10.73
N LYS A 52 -9.55 2.49 10.58
CA LYS A 52 -10.61 3.39 11.07
C LYS A 52 -11.94 3.10 10.38
N TYR A 53 -11.93 2.94 9.06
CA TYR A 53 -13.13 2.61 8.28
C TYR A 53 -13.79 1.31 8.77
N TYR A 54 -13.02 0.22 8.90
CA TYR A 54 -13.55 -1.08 9.36
C TYR A 54 -13.98 -1.09 10.83
N ASN A 55 -13.36 -0.28 11.69
CA ASN A 55 -13.77 -0.15 13.09
C ASN A 55 -15.06 0.66 13.26
N GLN A 56 -15.36 1.57 12.32
CA GLN A 56 -16.57 2.40 12.33
C GLN A 56 -17.76 1.74 11.64
N GLN A 57 -17.50 0.78 10.74
CA GLN A 57 -18.56 -0.02 10.13
C GLN A 57 -18.95 -1.19 11.03
N PRO A 58 -20.25 -1.55 11.12
CA PRO A 58 -20.61 -2.86 11.65
C PRO A 58 -19.88 -3.90 10.80
N LYS A 59 -19.05 -4.73 11.45
CA LYS A 59 -18.29 -5.80 10.79
C LYS A 59 -19.20 -6.48 9.77
N PRO A 60 -18.82 -6.55 8.47
CA PRO A 60 -19.55 -7.38 7.53
C PRO A 60 -19.62 -8.78 8.14
N GLN A 61 -20.82 -9.21 8.52
CA GLN A 61 -21.07 -10.59 8.84
C GLN A 61 -20.81 -11.33 7.54
N VAL A 62 -19.68 -12.03 7.47
CA VAL A 62 -19.40 -12.93 6.34
C VAL A 62 -20.44 -14.03 6.47
N THR A 63 -21.59 -13.86 5.82
CA THR A 63 -22.60 -14.91 5.72
C THR A 63 -22.03 -15.97 4.80
N ALA A 64 -21.32 -16.93 5.38
CA ALA A 64 -20.98 -18.16 4.70
C ALA A 64 -22.29 -18.92 4.45
N THR A 65 -22.88 -18.72 3.27
CA THR A 65 -23.95 -19.58 2.78
C THR A 65 -23.33 -20.94 2.48
N ILE A 66 -23.66 -21.93 3.31
CA ILE A 66 -23.38 -23.35 3.10
C ILE A 66 -24.33 -23.88 2.02
#